data_AF-A0ABD2THV4-F1
#
_entry.id   AF-A0ABD2THV4-F1
#
_cell.length_a   1.000
_cell.length_b   1.000
_cell.length_c   1.000
_cell.angle_alpha   90.00
_cell.angle_beta   90.00
_cell.angle_gamma   90.00
#
_symmetry.space_group_name_H-M   'P 1'
#
loop_
_entity.id
_entity.type
_entity.pdbx_description
1 polymer ?
#
loop_
_entity_poly.entity_id
_entity_poly.type
_entity_poly.pdbx_seq_one_letter_code
_entity_poly.pdbx_strand_id
1 'polypeptide(L)'
;MYEDDDDMEVEKGEKSLNFFVKLFEEDGGLREYYEKNNESGGEFICLVCSGVGKKGWSKRFKDCVGLVQHSITISNMRQAHRAYGQVIFRILGWDINRLPSIVLSAGGKPSESSDKPVEAQGNEDAGGKDCLSGLSNTTDVVNVGTDELS
;
A
#
# COMPACT_ATOMS: atom_id res chain seq x y z
N MET A 1 -0.92 32.18 5.95
CA MET A 1 -2.11 31.38 5.65
C MET A 1 -1.65 30.22 4.79
N TYR A 2 -1.54 29.04 5.36
CA TYR A 2 -1.18 27.80 4.64
C TYR A 2 -2.11 26.71 5.17
N GLU A 3 -3.32 26.62 4.63
CA GLU A 3 -4.29 25.55 4.94
C GLU A 3 -4.94 24.96 3.67
N ASP A 4 -4.39 25.21 2.48
CA ASP A 4 -5.05 24.86 1.20
C ASP A 4 -4.55 23.55 0.56
N ASP A 5 -3.34 23.09 0.92
CA ASP A 5 -2.77 21.85 0.34
C ASP A 5 -3.38 20.58 0.95
N ASP A 6 -3.67 20.57 2.26
CA ASP A 6 -4.27 19.41 2.94
C ASP A 6 -5.73 19.18 2.52
N ASP A 7 -6.51 20.24 2.31
CA ASP A 7 -7.93 20.13 1.91
C ASP A 7 -8.09 19.61 0.48
N MET A 8 -7.23 20.06 -0.45
CA MET A 8 -7.17 19.51 -1.81
C MET A 8 -6.73 18.04 -1.84
N GLU A 9 -5.85 17.66 -0.91
CA GLU A 9 -5.45 16.28 -0.72
C GLU A 9 -6.63 15.43 -0.19
N VAL A 10 -7.35 15.86 0.85
CA VAL A 10 -8.49 15.11 1.38
C VAL A 10 -9.57 14.88 0.30
N GLU A 11 -9.93 15.92 -0.45
CA GLU A 11 -10.96 15.86 -1.49
C GLU A 11 -10.62 14.85 -2.60
N LYS A 12 -9.33 14.78 -2.98
CA LYS A 12 -8.84 13.83 -3.99
C LYS A 12 -8.90 12.38 -3.49
N GLY A 13 -8.70 12.17 -2.19
CA GLY A 13 -8.88 10.87 -1.54
C GLY A 13 -10.32 10.38 -1.57
N GLU A 14 -11.28 11.24 -1.23
CA GLU A 14 -12.70 10.91 -1.25
C GLU A 14 -13.22 10.63 -2.65
N LYS A 15 -12.85 11.45 -3.63
CA LYS A 15 -13.18 11.22 -5.05
C LYS A 15 -12.66 9.87 -5.53
N SER A 16 -11.43 9.51 -5.15
CA SER A 16 -10.83 8.22 -5.50
C SER A 16 -11.57 7.06 -4.84
N LEU A 17 -11.93 7.19 -3.56
CA LEU A 17 -12.67 6.17 -2.83
C LEU A 17 -14.05 5.93 -3.44
N ASN A 18 -14.80 6.99 -3.73
CA ASN A 18 -16.11 6.91 -4.37
C ASN A 18 -16.03 6.24 -5.75
N PHE A 19 -15.02 6.60 -6.55
CA PHE A 19 -14.77 5.96 -7.84
C PHE A 19 -14.61 4.44 -7.71
N PHE A 20 -13.74 3.97 -6.80
CA PHE A 20 -13.51 2.53 -6.63
C PHE A 20 -14.72 1.82 -6.03
N VAL A 21 -15.43 2.41 -5.07
CA VAL A 21 -16.69 1.84 -4.56
C VAL A 21 -17.65 1.61 -5.72
N LYS A 22 -17.91 2.65 -6.51
CA LYS A 22 -18.83 2.58 -7.65
C LYS A 22 -18.39 1.55 -8.68
N LEU A 23 -17.09 1.46 -8.99
CA LEU A 23 -16.54 0.47 -9.92
C LEU A 23 -16.90 -0.97 -9.50
N PHE A 24 -16.72 -1.31 -8.23
CA PHE A 24 -17.01 -2.65 -7.72
C PHE A 24 -18.50 -2.90 -7.42
N GLU A 25 -19.31 -1.85 -7.30
CA GLU A 25 -20.77 -1.95 -7.25
C GLU A 25 -21.37 -2.20 -8.64
N GLU A 26 -20.85 -1.53 -9.66
CA GLU A 26 -21.33 -1.64 -11.04
C GLU A 26 -20.82 -2.91 -11.74
N ASP A 27 -19.58 -3.34 -11.45
CA ASP A 27 -19.00 -4.56 -12.01
C ASP A 27 -19.04 -5.71 -10.99
N GLY A 28 -20.20 -6.39 -10.95
CA GLY A 28 -20.40 -7.55 -10.08
C GLY A 28 -19.44 -8.72 -10.37
N GLY A 29 -19.00 -8.88 -11.63
CA GLY A 29 -18.05 -9.93 -12.01
C GLY A 29 -16.64 -9.65 -11.49
N LEU A 30 -16.20 -8.39 -11.57
CA LEU A 30 -14.95 -7.94 -10.97
C LEU A 30 -14.99 -8.14 -9.44
N ARG A 31 -16.08 -7.74 -8.79
CA ARG A 31 -16.24 -7.94 -7.35
C ARG A 31 -16.19 -9.42 -6.95
N GLU A 32 -16.97 -10.25 -7.63
CA GLU A 32 -17.05 -11.69 -7.37
C GLU A 32 -15.69 -12.38 -7.57
N TYR A 33 -14.91 -11.96 -8.57
CA TYR A 33 -13.54 -12.45 -8.78
C TYR A 33 -12.65 -12.17 -7.56
N TYR A 34 -12.71 -10.96 -7.01
CA TYR A 34 -11.92 -10.63 -5.82
C TYR A 34 -12.34 -11.47 -4.62
N GLU A 35 -13.65 -11.61 -4.38
CA GLU A 35 -14.17 -12.42 -3.28
C GLU A 35 -13.73 -13.90 -3.40
N LYS A 36 -13.84 -14.50 -4.60
CA LYS A 36 -13.54 -15.92 -4.82
C LYS A 36 -12.06 -16.28 -4.88
N ASN A 37 -11.21 -15.36 -5.30
CA ASN A 37 -9.79 -15.64 -5.58
C ASN A 37 -8.82 -15.02 -4.57
N ASN A 38 -9.31 -14.52 -3.43
CA ASN A 38 -8.54 -13.66 -2.53
C ASN A 38 -7.32 -14.30 -1.84
N GLU A 39 -7.32 -15.62 -1.62
CA GLU A 39 -6.33 -16.30 -0.78
C GLU A 39 -5.11 -16.84 -1.56
N SER A 40 -5.32 -17.50 -2.69
CA SER A 40 -4.24 -17.99 -3.55
C SER A 40 -4.75 -18.37 -4.94
N GLY A 41 -3.89 -18.22 -5.96
CA GLY A 41 -4.19 -18.61 -7.34
C GLY A 41 -4.97 -17.57 -8.15
N GLY A 42 -5.19 -16.37 -7.60
CA GLY A 42 -5.65 -15.21 -8.34
C GLY A 42 -4.51 -14.52 -9.10
N GLU A 43 -4.87 -13.65 -10.05
CA GLU A 43 -3.92 -12.78 -10.75
C GLU A 43 -4.41 -11.34 -10.68
N PHE A 44 -4.05 -10.68 -9.59
CA PHE A 44 -4.50 -9.32 -9.34
C PHE A 44 -3.47 -8.30 -9.82
N ILE A 45 -3.94 -7.10 -10.17
CA ILE A 45 -3.11 -5.95 -10.53
C ILE A 45 -3.59 -4.73 -9.76
N CYS A 46 -2.68 -3.80 -9.45
CA CYS A 46 -3.13 -2.50 -8.96
C CYS A 46 -3.68 -1.68 -10.14
N LEU A 47 -4.98 -1.39 -10.13
CA LEU A 47 -5.63 -0.60 -11.18
C LEU A 47 -5.05 0.81 -11.30
N VAL A 48 -4.61 1.39 -10.17
CA VAL A 48 -3.96 2.71 -10.16
C VAL A 48 -2.63 2.65 -10.90
N CYS A 49 -1.77 1.67 -10.62
CA CYS A 49 -0.50 1.49 -11.33
C CYS A 49 -0.71 1.22 -12.83
N SER A 50 -1.69 0.39 -13.17
CA SER A 50 -2.00 0.05 -14.56
C SER A 50 -2.53 1.26 -15.35
N GLY A 51 -3.26 2.17 -14.70
CA GLY A 51 -3.76 3.40 -15.32
C GLY A 51 -2.68 4.42 -15.71
N VAL A 52 -1.46 4.32 -15.16
CA VAL A 52 -0.36 5.24 -15.46
C VAL A 52 0.25 4.99 -16.85
N GLY A 53 -0.04 3.85 -17.50
CA GLY A 53 0.36 3.56 -18.87
C GLY A 53 1.87 3.41 -19.11
N LYS A 54 2.67 3.36 -18.05
CA LYS A 54 4.13 3.20 -18.14
C LYS A 54 4.50 1.72 -18.13
N LYS A 55 5.33 1.30 -19.09
CA LYS A 55 5.81 -0.08 -19.24
C LYS A 55 6.52 -0.53 -17.95
N GLY A 56 6.07 -1.64 -17.36
CA GLY A 56 6.66 -2.23 -16.15
C GLY A 56 6.00 -1.86 -14.82
N TRP A 57 4.96 -1.02 -14.80
CA TRP A 57 4.25 -0.66 -13.56
C TRP A 57 3.16 -1.66 -13.14
N SER A 58 2.75 -2.58 -14.02
CA SER A 58 1.70 -3.58 -13.74
C SER A 58 2.25 -4.85 -13.09
N LYS A 59 2.63 -4.74 -11.80
CA LYS A 59 2.94 -5.92 -10.98
C LYS A 59 1.68 -6.77 -10.81
N ARG A 60 1.82 -8.09 -10.99
CA ARG A 60 0.79 -9.08 -10.64
C ARG A 60 0.97 -9.59 -9.21
N PHE A 61 -0.13 -9.82 -8.52
CA PHE A 61 -0.19 -10.34 -7.15
C PHE A 61 -1.00 -11.63 -7.15
N LYS A 62 -0.54 -12.64 -6.39
CA LYS A 62 -1.18 -13.98 -6.34
C LYS A 62 -2.38 -14.05 -5.39
N ASP A 63 -2.49 -13.06 -4.51
CA ASP A 63 -3.48 -12.94 -3.46
C ASP A 63 -3.81 -11.47 -3.21
N CYS A 64 -4.93 -11.20 -2.55
CA CYS A 64 -5.35 -9.85 -2.24
C CYS A 64 -4.52 -9.19 -1.13
N VAL A 65 -3.86 -9.98 -0.26
CA VAL A 65 -3.03 -9.44 0.83
C VAL A 65 -1.85 -8.67 0.25
N GLY A 66 -1.12 -9.26 -0.69
CA GLY A 66 0.02 -8.63 -1.36
C GLY A 66 -0.41 -7.40 -2.17
N LEU A 67 -1.59 -7.44 -2.78
CA LEU A 67 -2.16 -6.29 -3.50
C LEU A 67 -2.50 -5.13 -2.55
N VAL A 68 -3.14 -5.42 -1.42
CA VAL A 68 -3.52 -4.42 -0.42
C VAL A 68 -2.28 -3.81 0.22
N GLN A 69 -1.29 -4.63 0.58
CA GLN A 69 0.00 -4.14 1.11
C GLN A 69 0.65 -3.16 0.13
N HIS A 70 0.79 -3.54 -1.13
CA HIS A 70 1.31 -2.66 -2.17
C HIS A 70 0.54 -1.32 -2.25
N SER A 71 -0.79 -1.41 -2.21
CA SER A 71 -1.68 -0.25 -2.31
C SER A 71 -1.56 0.71 -1.12
N ILE A 72 -1.19 0.22 0.06
CA ILE A 72 -1.03 1.05 1.27
C ILE A 72 0.41 1.59 1.39
N THR A 73 1.41 0.83 0.95
CA THR A 73 2.85 1.16 1.14
C THR A 73 3.42 2.15 0.12
N ILE A 74 2.75 2.39 -1.02
CA ILE A 74 3.27 3.29 -2.06
C ILE A 74 3.32 4.76 -1.58
N SER A 75 4.48 5.40 -1.76
CA SER A 75 4.75 6.78 -1.32
C SER A 75 4.31 7.88 -2.29
N ASN A 76 4.20 7.60 -3.60
CA ASN A 76 4.18 8.66 -4.63
C ASN A 76 2.80 8.94 -5.28
N MET A 77 1.74 8.23 -4.87
CA MET A 77 0.34 8.47 -5.28
C MET A 77 -0.61 7.97 -4.18
N ARG A 78 -0.34 8.43 -2.94
CA ARG A 78 -0.79 7.78 -1.70
C ARG A 78 -2.29 7.55 -1.69
N GLN A 79 -3.10 8.53 -2.08
CA GLN A 79 -4.54 8.48 -1.83
C GLN A 79 -5.30 7.55 -2.77
N ALA A 80 -5.05 7.59 -4.07
CA ALA A 80 -5.74 6.70 -5.00
C ALA A 80 -5.38 5.23 -4.74
N HIS A 81 -4.11 4.93 -4.44
CA HIS A 81 -3.68 3.59 -4.04
C HIS A 81 -4.32 3.19 -2.69
N ARG A 82 -4.31 4.06 -1.69
CA ARG A 82 -4.96 3.80 -0.39
C ARG A 82 -6.46 3.56 -0.54
N ALA A 83 -7.16 4.41 -1.29
CA ALA A 83 -8.59 4.29 -1.55
C ALA A 83 -8.91 2.94 -2.22
N TYR A 84 -8.12 2.55 -3.23
CA TYR A 84 -8.25 1.26 -3.89
C TYR A 84 -8.04 0.10 -2.91
N GLY A 85 -6.97 0.15 -2.12
CA GLY A 85 -6.68 -0.86 -1.08
C GLY A 85 -7.79 -0.96 -0.04
N GLN A 86 -8.35 0.17 0.40
CA GLN A 86 -9.48 0.21 1.34
C GLN A 86 -10.74 -0.43 0.77
N VAL A 87 -11.06 -0.21 -0.51
CA VAL A 87 -12.23 -0.81 -1.14
C VAL A 87 -12.07 -2.32 -1.27
N ILE A 88 -10.90 -2.81 -1.71
CA ILE A 88 -10.61 -4.25 -1.74
C ILE A 88 -10.76 -4.85 -0.35
N PHE A 89 -10.18 -4.20 0.66
CA PHE A 89 -10.25 -4.66 2.03
C PHE A 89 -11.70 -4.81 2.53
N ARG A 90 -12.59 -3.86 2.15
CA ARG A 90 -14.03 -3.95 2.44
C ARG A 90 -14.74 -5.08 1.69
N ILE A 91 -14.43 -5.28 0.41
CA ILE A 91 -15.03 -6.34 -0.42
C ILE A 91 -14.76 -7.72 0.19
N LEU A 92 -13.56 -7.92 0.73
CA LEU A 92 -13.15 -9.18 1.33
C LEU A 92 -13.72 -9.41 2.73
N GLY A 93 -14.52 -8.47 3.25
CA GLY A 93 -15.05 -8.53 4.61
C GLY A 93 -13.97 -8.49 5.68
N TRP A 94 -12.76 -8.03 5.35
CA TRP A 94 -11.70 -7.89 6.33
C TRP A 94 -12.05 -6.68 7.22
N ASP A 95 -11.88 -6.85 8.54
CA ASP A 95 -12.19 -5.79 9.52
C ASP A 95 -11.08 -4.75 9.55
N ILE A 96 -11.43 -3.49 9.30
CA ILE A 96 -10.49 -2.37 9.13
C ILE A 96 -9.70 -2.13 10.43
N ASN A 97 -10.28 -2.56 11.56
CA ASN A 97 -9.65 -2.50 12.87
C ASN A 97 -8.58 -3.59 13.09
N ARG A 98 -8.44 -4.56 12.18
CA ARG A 98 -7.48 -5.68 12.26
C ARG A 98 -6.22 -5.49 11.41
N LEU A 99 -6.16 -4.40 10.63
CA LEU A 99 -4.91 -3.94 10.02
C LEU A 99 -3.96 -3.44 11.13
N PRO A 100 -2.63 -3.60 11.01
CA PRO A 100 -1.69 -2.95 11.91
C PRO A 100 -2.02 -1.45 11.98
N SER A 101 -2.35 -0.96 13.17
CA SER A 101 -2.94 0.35 13.48
C SER A 101 -2.14 1.58 13.01
N ILE A 102 -1.06 1.42 12.26
CA ILE A 102 -0.12 2.49 11.92
C ILE A 102 -0.59 3.35 10.72
N VAL A 103 -1.63 2.98 9.95
CA VAL A 103 -1.93 3.67 8.67
C VAL A 103 -3.38 4.15 8.49
N LEU A 104 -4.21 4.20 9.54
CA LEU A 104 -5.56 4.77 9.44
C LEU A 104 -5.86 5.72 10.59
N SER A 105 -5.17 6.84 10.63
CA SER A 105 -5.63 8.01 11.37
C SER A 105 -5.67 9.19 10.41
N ALA A 106 -6.77 9.27 9.66
CA ALA A 106 -7.28 10.53 9.16
C ALA A 106 -8.38 10.96 10.13
N GLY A 107 -8.13 12.04 10.88
CA GLY A 107 -9.15 12.78 11.64
C GLY A 107 -9.58 12.21 12.99
N GLY A 108 -8.95 12.66 14.07
CA GLY A 108 -9.47 12.51 15.44
C GLY A 108 -8.39 12.70 16.50
N LYS A 109 -8.31 13.89 17.10
CA LYS A 109 -7.55 14.11 18.35
C LYS A 109 -8.27 13.42 19.50
N PRO A 110 -7.55 12.73 20.40
CA PRO A 110 -7.96 12.67 21.80
C PRO A 110 -7.07 13.60 22.63
N SER A 111 -7.64 14.75 23.04
CA SER A 111 -7.38 15.30 24.38
C SER A 111 -7.76 14.21 25.40
N GLU A 112 -7.12 13.93 26.53
CA GLU A 112 -6.39 14.71 27.54
C GLU A 112 -5.40 13.75 28.23
N SER A 113 -4.20 14.21 28.57
CA SER A 113 -3.43 13.60 29.66
C SER A 113 -2.84 14.68 30.54
N SER A 114 -3.51 14.98 31.64
CA SER A 114 -2.90 15.60 32.82
C SER A 114 -2.22 14.49 33.63
N ASP A 115 -0.90 14.55 33.72
CA ASP A 115 -0.16 14.78 34.98
C ASP A 115 1.35 14.49 34.77
N LYS A 116 2.16 15.52 35.03
CA LYS A 116 3.63 15.53 35.13
C LYS A 116 4.04 15.24 36.60
N PRO A 117 5.33 15.12 36.97
CA PRO A 117 6.51 14.62 36.24
C PRO A 117 7.36 13.63 37.09
N VAL A 118 8.33 12.92 36.49
CA VAL A 118 9.57 12.57 37.19
C VAL A 118 10.76 12.67 36.24
N GLU A 119 11.67 13.59 36.55
CA GLU A 119 13.02 13.70 35.96
C GLU A 119 13.97 12.75 36.74
N ALA A 120 15.17 12.37 36.34
CA ALA A 120 16.15 12.72 35.30
C ALA A 120 17.02 11.44 35.13
N GLN A 121 17.74 11.15 34.06
CA GLN A 121 19.03 11.66 33.53
C GLN A 121 19.39 10.57 32.48
N GLY A 122 20.02 10.74 31.32
CA GLY A 122 20.79 11.78 30.68
C GLY A 122 21.75 11.04 29.74
N ASN A 123 21.78 11.40 28.46
CA ASN A 123 23.01 11.54 27.66
C ASN A 123 22.69 11.99 26.24
N GLU A 124 23.56 12.85 25.77
CA GLU A 124 23.60 13.48 24.48
C GLU A 124 24.64 12.69 23.67
N ASP A 125 24.34 12.31 22.42
CA ASP A 125 25.31 12.50 21.34
C ASP A 125 24.61 12.45 19.96
N ALA A 126 25.10 13.32 19.10
CA ALA A 126 24.63 13.59 17.76
C ALA A 126 25.07 12.52 16.75
N GLY A 127 24.34 12.40 15.64
CA GLY A 127 24.89 11.74 14.45
C GLY A 127 23.84 11.17 13.53
N GLY A 128 23.35 12.00 12.62
CA GLY A 128 22.65 11.50 11.43
C GLY A 128 23.56 10.65 10.55
N LYS A 129 22.96 9.65 9.90
CA LYS A 129 23.11 9.32 8.48
C LYS A 129 22.24 8.11 8.14
N ASP A 130 21.28 8.38 7.28
CA ASP A 130 20.75 7.50 6.25
C ASP A 130 21.78 6.49 5.72
N CYS A 131 21.39 5.21 5.64
CA CYS A 131 21.98 4.25 4.70
C CYS A 131 21.03 3.04 4.57
N LEU A 132 20.18 3.09 3.54
CA LEU A 132 19.58 1.91 2.92
C LEU A 132 20.72 1.09 2.28
N SER A 133 21.29 0.14 3.02
CA SER A 133 22.17 -0.88 2.44
C SER A 133 21.34 -2.13 2.16
N GLY A 134 21.04 -2.32 0.87
CA GLY A 134 20.54 -3.58 0.37
C GLY A 134 21.51 -4.72 0.68
N LEU A 135 20.96 -5.89 0.99
CA LEU A 135 21.72 -7.12 0.93
C LEU A 135 21.14 -8.00 -0.16
N SER A 136 21.91 -8.01 -1.24
CA SER A 136 21.90 -8.96 -2.33
C SER A 136 21.89 -10.39 -1.80
N ASN A 137 20.97 -11.22 -2.29
CA ASN A 137 21.13 -12.66 -2.32
C ASN A 137 21.23 -13.13 -3.78
N THR A 138 22.49 -13.29 -4.17
CA THR A 138 23.06 -14.23 -5.14
C THR A 138 22.11 -15.30 -5.68
N THR A 139 21.99 -15.37 -7.01
CA THR A 139 21.71 -16.64 -7.69
C THR A 139 22.65 -16.79 -8.87
N ASP A 140 23.31 -17.95 -8.86
CA ASP A 140 24.41 -18.36 -9.71
C ASP A 140 24.10 -18.34 -11.21
N VAL A 141 25.14 -17.99 -11.97
CA VAL A 141 25.22 -18.15 -13.42
C VAL A 141 25.23 -19.64 -13.75
N VAL A 142 24.19 -20.14 -14.41
CA VAL A 142 24.25 -21.46 -15.07
C VAL A 142 24.86 -21.29 -16.46
N ASN A 143 26.04 -21.88 -16.60
CA ASN A 143 26.82 -21.96 -17.83
C ASN A 143 26.11 -22.90 -18.83
N VAL A 144 25.63 -22.38 -19.95
CA VAL A 144 25.12 -23.21 -21.06
C VAL A 144 26.31 -23.52 -21.97
N GLY A 145 26.83 -24.73 -21.86
CA GLY A 145 27.82 -25.27 -22.78
C GLY A 145 27.22 -25.42 -24.18
N THR A 146 27.87 -24.81 -25.15
CA THR A 146 27.70 -25.09 -26.58
C THR A 146 28.70 -26.16 -26.98
N ASP A 147 28.21 -27.35 -27.32
CA ASP A 147 29.00 -28.34 -28.05
C ASP A 147 28.25 -28.64 -29.37
N GLU A 148 28.78 -28.07 -30.44
CA GLU A 148 28.49 -28.49 -31.81
C GLU A 148 29.39 -29.68 -32.20
N LEU A 149 28.95 -30.39 -33.24
CA LEU A 149 29.66 -31.37 -34.08
C LEU A 149 29.58 -32.83 -33.63
N SER A 150 28.73 -33.60 -34.33
CA SER A 150 29.24 -34.44 -35.43
C SER A 150 28.15 -34.90 -36.38
#